data_AF-A0A7L5BV69-F1
#
_entry.id   AF-A0A7L5BV69-F1
#
_cell.length_a   1.000
_cell.length_b   1.000
_cell.length_c   1.000
_cell.angle_alpha   90.00
_cell.angle_beta   90.00
_cell.angle_gamma   90.00
#
_symmetry.space_group_name_H-M   'P 1'
#
loop_
_entity.id
_entity.type
_entity.pdbx_description
1 polymer ?
#
loop_
_entity_poly.entity_id
_entity_poly.type
_entity_poly.pdbx_seq_one_letter_code
_entity_poly.pdbx_strand_id
1 'polypeptide(L)'
;MSDDHTRPALDYPPLPEPKFIPKAIIDKWAAIDPDKYLALKLTRTDLDLLFATINQSIMAQEHFRQAMISWTAGDLASANNQSHLAAHKTVEAQNALRSLFTAIMAGAEPQD
;
A
#
# COMPACT_ATOMS: atom_id res chain seq x y z
N MET A 1 23.15 -37.69 -15.16
CA MET A 1 23.56 -36.41 -14.57
C MET A 1 22.29 -35.70 -14.21
N SER A 2 21.93 -35.77 -12.93
CA SER A 2 20.73 -35.14 -12.39
C SER A 2 21.13 -33.72 -12.03
N ASP A 3 20.71 -32.75 -12.83
CA ASP A 3 20.90 -31.34 -12.52
C ASP A 3 19.97 -31.00 -11.35
N ASP A 4 20.53 -31.08 -10.14
CA ASP A 4 19.91 -30.61 -8.91
C ASP A 4 19.90 -29.07 -8.95
N HIS A 5 18.89 -28.51 -9.61
CA HIS A 5 18.60 -27.08 -9.65
C HIS A 5 17.89 -26.60 -8.37
N THR A 6 18.33 -27.06 -7.20
CA THR A 6 17.94 -26.46 -5.91
C THR A 6 18.64 -25.12 -5.76
N ARG A 7 18.17 -24.10 -6.50
CA ARG A 7 18.42 -22.72 -6.12
C ARG A 7 17.95 -22.57 -4.68
N PRO A 8 18.78 -22.05 -3.75
CA PRO A 8 18.32 -21.82 -2.40
C PRO A 8 17.06 -20.95 -2.47
N ALA A 9 15.97 -21.45 -1.90
CA ALA A 9 14.75 -20.67 -1.79
C ALA A 9 15.13 -19.40 -1.02
N LEU A 10 15.00 -18.25 -1.68
CA LEU A 10 15.22 -16.97 -1.04
C LEU A 10 14.11 -16.83 0.01
N ASP A 11 14.49 -16.93 1.28
CA ASP A 11 13.60 -16.83 2.44
C ASP A 11 13.24 -15.36 2.67
N TYR A 12 12.36 -14.85 1.81
CA TYR A 12 11.83 -13.51 1.96
C TYR A 12 10.66 -13.52 2.95
N PRO A 13 10.54 -12.52 3.84
CA PRO A 13 9.37 -12.41 4.70
C PRO A 13 8.11 -12.29 3.84
N PRO A 14 6.97 -12.85 4.24
CA PRO A 14 5.74 -12.75 3.45
C PRO A 14 5.33 -11.28 3.28
N LEU A 15 4.66 -10.99 2.16
CA LEU A 15 4.05 -9.68 1.96
C LEU A 15 2.98 -9.42 3.04
N PRO A 16 2.77 -8.16 3.46
CA PRO A 16 1.68 -7.83 4.36
C PRO A 16 0.33 -8.21 3.76
N GLU A 17 -0.62 -8.59 4.59
CA GLU A 17 -1.97 -8.85 4.12
C GLU A 17 -2.64 -7.55 3.63
N PRO A 18 -3.25 -7.53 2.43
CA PRO A 18 -4.04 -6.40 1.98
C PRO A 18 -5.25 -6.18 2.89
N LYS A 19 -5.40 -4.96 3.39
CA LYS A 19 -6.63 -4.53 4.09
C LYS A 19 -7.74 -4.30 3.07
N PHE A 20 -8.97 -4.60 3.45
CA PHE A 20 -10.15 -4.30 2.64
C PHE A 20 -11.03 -3.26 3.33
N ILE A 21 -11.70 -2.45 2.52
CA ILE A 21 -12.68 -1.49 3.03
C ILE A 21 -13.96 -2.27 3.33
N PRO A 22 -14.52 -2.19 4.56
CA PRO A 22 -15.76 -2.87 4.90
C PRO A 22 -16.91 -2.47 3.98
N LYS A 23 -17.65 -3.45 3.45
CA LYS A 23 -18.77 -3.22 2.54
C LYS A 23 -19.80 -2.25 3.11
N ALA A 24 -20.13 -2.36 4.39
CA ALA A 24 -21.08 -1.46 5.05
C ALA A 24 -20.69 0.02 4.97
N ILE A 25 -19.39 0.34 4.95
CA ILE A 25 -18.90 1.72 4.81
C ILE A 25 -19.06 2.20 3.37
N ILE A 26 -18.78 1.34 2.40
CA ILE A 26 -18.99 1.63 0.97
C ILE A 26 -20.47 1.88 0.70
N ASP A 27 -21.34 1.01 1.21
CA ASP A 27 -22.79 1.12 1.03
C ASP A 27 -23.34 2.41 1.65
N LYS A 28 -22.84 2.79 2.86
CA LYS A 28 -23.19 4.07 3.50
C LYS A 28 -22.75 5.26 2.64
N TRP A 29 -21.51 5.26 2.15
CA TRP A 29 -20.99 6.34 1.32
C TRP A 29 -21.75 6.47 0.00
N ALA A 30 -22.06 5.34 -0.65
CA ALA A 30 -22.82 5.30 -1.90
C ALA A 30 -24.28 5.74 -1.74
N ALA A 31 -24.83 5.73 -0.52
CA ALA A 31 -26.16 6.22 -0.22
C ALA A 31 -26.22 7.76 -0.04
N ILE A 32 -25.07 8.44 0.03
CA ILE A 32 -25.04 9.90 0.09
C ILE A 32 -25.32 10.44 -1.31
N ASP A 33 -26.24 11.39 -1.40
CA ASP A 33 -26.58 12.09 -2.64
C ASP A 33 -25.33 12.78 -3.23
N PRO A 34 -24.95 12.48 -4.49
CA PRO A 34 -23.78 13.08 -5.13
C PRO A 34 -23.80 14.61 -5.21
N ASP A 35 -24.98 15.23 -5.18
CA ASP A 35 -25.14 16.68 -5.29
C ASP A 35 -24.99 17.40 -3.93
N LYS A 36 -24.89 16.65 -2.83
CA LYS A 36 -24.73 17.23 -1.49
C LYS A 36 -23.27 17.48 -1.15
N TYR A 37 -23.03 18.63 -0.51
CA TYR A 37 -21.76 18.87 0.15
C TYR A 37 -21.58 17.93 1.34
N LEU A 38 -20.34 17.50 1.55
CA LEU A 38 -19.97 16.63 2.67
C LEU A 38 -19.32 17.46 3.76
N ALA A 39 -19.88 17.40 4.98
CA ALA A 39 -19.20 17.89 6.15
C ALA A 39 -18.21 16.83 6.64
N LEU A 40 -16.92 17.04 6.38
CA LEU A 40 -15.84 16.15 6.79
C LEU A 40 -14.96 16.83 7.84
N LYS A 41 -14.77 16.17 8.98
CA LYS A 41 -13.80 16.59 10.00
C LYS A 41 -12.55 15.72 9.87
N LEU A 42 -11.51 16.28 9.27
CA LEU A 42 -10.20 15.62 9.22
C LEU A 42 -9.57 15.61 10.61
N THR A 43 -9.23 14.43 11.08
CA THR A 43 -8.49 14.24 12.33
C THR A 43 -6.98 14.24 12.06
N ARG A 44 -6.19 14.41 13.12
CA ARG A 44 -4.74 14.25 13.04
C ARG A 44 -4.34 12.85 12.52
N THR A 45 -5.06 11.81 12.97
CA THR A 45 -4.82 10.43 12.54
C THR A 45 -4.99 10.25 11.02
N ASP A 46 -5.93 10.96 10.41
CA ASP A 46 -6.13 10.91 8.95
C ASP A 46 -4.94 11.51 8.21
N LEU A 47 -4.39 12.62 8.72
CA LEU A 47 -3.17 13.21 8.19
C LEU A 47 -1.95 12.29 8.39
N ASP A 48 -1.85 11.65 9.55
CA ASP A 48 -0.78 10.67 9.81
C ASP A 48 -0.86 9.48 8.84
N LEU A 49 -2.07 9.00 8.51
CA LEU A 49 -2.28 7.97 7.48
C LEU A 49 -1.88 8.45 6.09
N LEU A 50 -2.22 9.70 5.72
CA LEU A 50 -1.80 10.30 4.46
C LEU A 50 -0.27 10.38 4.35
N PHE A 51 0.39 10.90 5.38
CA PHE A 51 1.85 10.98 5.41
C PHE A 51 2.50 9.60 5.41
N ALA A 52 1.93 8.63 6.11
CA ALA A 52 2.38 7.24 6.05
C ALA A 52 2.28 6.70 4.62
N THR A 53 1.16 6.88 3.92
CA THR A 53 1.00 6.46 2.51
C THR A 53 2.05 7.08 1.60
N ILE A 54 2.29 8.39 1.72
CA ILE A 54 3.28 9.10 0.90
C ILE A 54 4.67 8.56 1.18
N ASN A 55 5.06 8.45 2.45
CA ASN A 55 6.38 7.98 2.84
C ASN A 55 6.63 6.53 2.37
N GLN A 56 5.68 5.61 2.59
CA GLN A 56 5.83 4.23 2.14
C GLN A 56 5.86 4.12 0.60
N SER A 57 5.11 4.97 -0.11
CA SER A 57 5.16 5.04 -1.58
C SER A 57 6.53 5.48 -2.09
N ILE A 58 7.14 6.50 -1.46
CA ILE A 58 8.49 6.97 -1.80
C ILE A 58 9.52 5.87 -1.53
N MET A 59 9.44 5.21 -0.38
CA MET A 59 10.33 4.08 -0.06
C MET A 59 10.18 2.93 -1.05
N ALA A 60 8.95 2.60 -1.46
CA ALA A 60 8.69 1.57 -2.46
C ALA A 60 9.35 1.91 -3.82
N GLN A 61 9.23 3.16 -4.26
CA GLN A 61 9.87 3.64 -5.49
C GLN A 61 11.40 3.59 -5.41
N GLU A 62 11.98 3.97 -4.26
CA GLU A 62 13.42 3.90 -4.06
C GLU A 62 13.93 2.46 -4.09
N HIS A 63 13.27 1.52 -3.40
CA HIS A 63 13.63 0.10 -3.47
C HIS A 63 13.49 -0.45 -4.89
N PHE A 64 12.44 -0.07 -5.61
CA PHE A 64 12.28 -0.48 -7.01
C PHE A 64 13.40 0.06 -7.89
N ARG A 65 13.80 1.32 -7.70
CA ARG A 65 14.94 1.93 -8.42
C ARG A 65 16.25 1.18 -8.12
N GLN A 66 16.50 0.82 -6.86
CA GLN A 66 17.68 0.04 -6.47
C GLN A 66 17.65 -1.39 -7.04
N ALA A 67 16.47 -2.00 -7.15
CA ALA A 67 16.30 -3.29 -7.80
C ALA A 67 16.71 -3.22 -9.27
N MET A 68 16.28 -2.18 -10.00
CA MET A 68 16.65 -1.96 -11.39
C MET A 68 18.16 -1.75 -11.56
N ILE A 69 18.78 -0.94 -10.70
CA ILE A 69 20.24 -0.73 -10.70
C ILE A 69 20.98 -2.05 -10.51
N SER A 70 20.61 -2.83 -9.48
CA SER A 70 21.24 -4.12 -9.18
C SER A 70 21.07 -5.11 -10.32
N TRP A 71 19.88 -5.13 -10.94
CA TRP A 71 19.59 -5.96 -12.10
C TRP A 71 20.47 -5.61 -13.30
N THR A 72 20.64 -4.31 -13.60
CA THR A 72 21.52 -3.86 -14.68
C THR A 72 23.01 -4.13 -14.42
N ALA A 73 23.41 -4.25 -13.15
CA ALA A 73 24.76 -4.61 -12.74
C ALA A 73 25.01 -6.13 -12.74
N GLY A 74 23.99 -6.95 -13.03
CA GLY A 74 24.07 -8.41 -12.97
C GLY A 74 23.98 -9.01 -11.57
N ASP A 75 23.78 -8.18 -10.53
CA ASP A 75 23.56 -8.64 -9.16
C ASP A 75 22.09 -9.01 -8.94
N LEU A 76 21.74 -10.21 -9.37
CA LEU A 76 20.37 -10.73 -9.29
C LEU A 76 19.90 -10.97 -7.84
N ALA A 77 20.81 -11.25 -6.91
CA ALA A 77 20.45 -11.48 -5.51
C ALA A 77 19.97 -10.18 -4.86
N SER A 78 20.72 -9.09 -5.05
CA SER A 78 20.32 -7.76 -4.59
C SER A 78 19.07 -7.27 -5.32
N ALA A 79 18.97 -7.51 -6.63
CA ALA A 79 17.78 -7.11 -7.40
C ALA A 79 16.50 -7.75 -6.86
N ASN A 80 16.51 -9.06 -6.60
CA ASN A 80 15.36 -9.76 -6.05
C ASN A 80 15.00 -9.28 -4.64
N ASN A 81 16.00 -9.05 -3.78
CA ASN A 81 15.77 -8.53 -2.44
C ASN A 81 15.13 -7.14 -2.46
N GLN A 82 15.66 -6.22 -3.28
CA GLN A 82 15.12 -4.87 -3.41
C GLN A 82 13.73 -4.87 -4.05
N SER A 83 13.48 -5.73 -5.03
CA SER A 83 12.14 -5.90 -5.62
C SER A 83 11.14 -6.39 -4.57
N HIS A 84 11.54 -7.31 -3.70
CA HIS A 84 10.69 -7.80 -2.61
C HIS A 84 10.36 -6.68 -1.60
N LEU A 85 11.36 -5.90 -1.18
CA LEU A 85 11.16 -4.75 -0.29
C LEU A 85 10.23 -3.69 -0.93
N ALA A 86 10.39 -3.43 -2.23
CA ALA A 86 9.51 -2.53 -2.97
C ALA A 86 8.05 -3.00 -2.94
N ALA A 87 7.82 -4.30 -3.16
CA ALA A 87 6.48 -4.91 -3.09
C ALA A 87 5.90 -4.79 -1.68
N HIS A 88 6.67 -5.09 -0.64
CA HIS A 88 6.24 -4.97 0.76
C HIS A 88 5.80 -3.55 1.09
N LYS A 89 6.62 -2.55 0.73
CA LYS A 89 6.32 -1.13 0.95
C LYS A 89 5.11 -0.63 0.16
N THR A 90 4.93 -1.17 -1.05
CA THR A 90 3.74 -0.88 -1.87
C THR A 90 2.47 -1.35 -1.16
N VAL A 91 2.45 -2.57 -0.60
CA VAL A 91 1.28 -3.08 0.11
C VAL A 91 1.01 -2.27 1.39
N GLU A 92 2.04 -1.90 2.14
CA GLU A 92 1.90 -1.01 3.30
C GLU A 92 1.30 0.35 2.94
N ALA A 93 1.78 0.96 1.85
CA ALA A 93 1.25 2.23 1.35
C ALA A 93 -0.23 2.13 0.96
N GLN A 94 -0.59 1.07 0.24
CA GLN A 94 -1.98 0.78 -0.13
C GLN A 94 -2.85 0.54 1.11
N ASN A 95 -2.34 -0.14 2.13
CA ASN A 95 -3.07 -0.40 3.36
C ASN A 95 -3.33 0.87 4.16
N ALA A 96 -2.34 1.75 4.29
CA ALA A 96 -2.51 3.06 4.89
C ALA A 96 -3.54 3.91 4.11
N LEU A 97 -3.50 3.85 2.78
CA LEU A 97 -4.44 4.57 1.91
C LEU A 97 -5.88 4.05 2.06
N ARG A 98 -6.06 2.73 2.11
CA ARG A 98 -7.38 2.12 2.36
C ARG A 98 -7.90 2.48 3.74
N SER A 99 -7.04 2.53 4.76
CA SER A 99 -7.43 3.00 6.09
C SER A 99 -7.86 4.46 6.08
N LEU A 100 -7.13 5.34 5.37
CA LEU A 100 -7.51 6.75 5.19
C LEU A 100 -8.89 6.87 4.51
N PHE A 101 -9.09 6.20 3.38
CA PHE A 101 -10.38 6.24 2.69
C PHE A 101 -11.52 5.68 3.54
N THR A 102 -11.25 4.62 4.30
CA THR A 102 -12.24 4.07 5.25
C THR A 102 -12.63 5.13 6.28
N ALA A 103 -11.67 5.87 6.83
CA ALA A 103 -11.94 6.93 7.81
C ALA A 103 -12.73 8.10 7.20
N ILE A 104 -12.33 8.56 6.00
CA ILE A 104 -13.04 9.62 5.26
C ILE A 104 -14.49 9.20 4.99
N MET A 105 -14.70 7.99 4.47
CA MET A 105 -16.04 7.52 4.13
C MET A 105 -16.91 7.30 5.37
N ALA A 106 -16.34 6.80 6.46
CA ALA A 106 -17.08 6.57 7.70
C ALA A 106 -17.55 7.89 8.34
N GLY A 107 -16.69 8.93 8.31
CA GLY A 107 -16.92 10.25 8.89
C GLY A 107 -17.69 11.22 7.99
N ALA A 108 -18.14 10.77 6.82
CA ALA A 108 -18.89 11.60 5.88
C ALA A 108 -20.35 11.75 6.32
N GLU A 109 -20.79 12.99 6.45
CA GLU A 109 -22.17 13.35 6.72
C GLU A 109 -22.64 14.36 5.66
N PRO A 110 -23.80 14.14 5.02
CA PRO A 110 -24.37 15.10 4.09
C PRO A 110 -24.70 16.39 4.84
N GLN A 111 -24.32 17.52 4.26
CA GLN A 111 -24.72 18.83 4.75
C GLN A 111 -26.12 19.16 4.22
N ASP A 112 -27.01 19.58 5.12
CA ASP A 112 -28.36 20.04 4.78
C ASP A 112 -28.35 21.43 4.11
#